data_AF-A0A3S0H6R0-F1
#
_entry.id   AF-A0A3S0H6R0-F1
#
_cell.length_a   1.000
_cell.length_b   1.000
_cell.length_c   1.000
_cell.angle_alpha   90.00
_cell.angle_beta   90.00
_cell.angle_gamma   90.00
#
_symmetry.space_group_name_H-M   'P 1'
#
loop_
_entity.id
_entity.type
_entity.pdbx_description
1 polymer ?
#
loop_
_entity_poly.entity_id
_entity_poly.type
_entity_poly.pdbx_seq_one_letter_code
_entity_poly.pdbx_strand_id
1 'polypeptide(L)' 'MPWQPEDAPRYTHKADTLHLCRLWAEVANSVLAETGDEGRAVRSANAAVSKERRRWTNEIMPGRNIGKAGFDR' A
#
# COMPACT_ATOMS: atom_id res chain seq x y z
N MET A 1 -4.10 -0.97 -17.64
CA MET A 1 -3.45 -2.30 -17.54
C MET A 1 -3.58 -2.79 -16.10
N PRO A 2 -3.72 -4.10 -15.84
CA PRO A 2 -3.68 -4.60 -14.46
C PRO A 2 -2.26 -4.49 -13.91
N TRP A 3 -2.07 -3.78 -12.79
CA TRP A 3 -0.78 -3.63 -12.12
C TRP A 3 -0.35 -4.94 -11.46
N GLN A 4 0.96 -5.20 -11.46
CA GLN A 4 1.55 -6.37 -10.81
C GLN A 4 2.01 -6.03 -9.38
N PRO A 5 2.11 -7.02 -8.48
CA PRO A 5 2.67 -6.82 -7.14
C PRO A 5 4.09 -6.22 -7.18
N GLU A 6 4.88 -6.57 -8.20
CA GLU A 6 6.24 -6.07 -8.44
C GLU A 6 6.28 -4.56 -8.74
N ASP A 7 5.17 -3.98 -9.19
CA ASP A 7 5.07 -2.54 -9.44
C ASP A 7 4.84 -1.74 -8.17
N ALA A 8 4.24 -2.34 -7.13
CA ALA A 8 3.95 -1.68 -5.85
C ALA A 8 5.14 -0.92 -5.24
N PRO A 9 6.37 -1.47 -5.16
CA PRO A 9 7.53 -0.74 -4.61
C PRO A 9 7.93 0.50 -5.41
N ARG A 10 7.52 0.63 -6.68
CA ARG A 10 7.73 1.86 -7.48
C ARG A 10 6.80 2.99 -7.05
N TYR A 11 5.64 2.67 -6.50
CA TYR A 11 4.63 3.63 -6.06
C TYR A 11 4.64 3.88 -4.54
N THR A 12 5.13 2.92 -3.76
CA THR A 12 5.20 3.05 -2.30
C THR A 12 6.34 2.25 -1.69
N HIS A 13 7.25 2.95 -1.01
CA HIS A 13 8.31 2.34 -0.19
C HIS A 13 7.78 1.53 1.00
N LYS A 14 6.47 1.61 1.29
CA LYS A 14 5.82 0.83 2.36
C LYS A 14 5.45 -0.57 1.92
N ALA A 15 5.43 -0.87 0.62
CA ALA A 15 5.26 -2.23 0.11
C ALA A 15 6.63 -2.93 0.07
N ASP A 16 7.20 -3.14 1.26
CA ASP A 16 8.52 -3.75 1.45
C ASP A 16 8.49 -5.28 1.53
N THR A 17 7.28 -5.86 1.62
CA THR A 17 7.06 -7.31 1.70
C THR A 17 6.15 -7.79 0.59
N LEU A 18 6.34 -9.03 0.13
CA LEU A 18 5.52 -9.65 -0.91
C LEU A 18 4.02 -9.62 -0.58
N HIS A 19 3.68 -9.75 0.70
CA HIS A 19 2.29 -9.66 1.18
C HIS A 19 1.70 -8.26 0.91
N LEU A 20 2.41 -7.20 1.27
CA LEU A 20 1.96 -5.82 1.04
C LEU A 20 1.94 -5.47 -0.45
N CYS A 21 2.90 -5.99 -1.24
CA CYS A 21 2.90 -5.84 -2.70
C CYS A 21 1.65 -6.45 -3.34
N ARG A 22 1.26 -7.66 -2.92
CA ARG A 22 0.04 -8.32 -3.40
C ARG A 22 -1.21 -7.53 -3.03
N LEU A 23 -1.31 -7.10 -1.77
CA LEU A 23 -2.42 -6.27 -1.31
C LEU A 23 -2.54 -4.97 -2.11
N TRP A 24 -1.41 -4.32 -2.40
CA TRP A 24 -1.40 -3.11 -3.21
C TRP A 24 -1.99 -3.34 -4.59
N ALA A 25 -1.50 -4.36 -5.31
CA ALA A 25 -1.95 -4.67 -6.67
C ALA A 25 -3.44 -5.06 -6.70
N GLU A 26 -3.91 -5.83 -5.72
CA GLU A 26 -5.32 -6.22 -5.61
C GLU A 26 -6.22 -4.99 -5.45
N VAL A 27 -5.92 -4.11 -4.50
CA VAL A 27 -6.71 -2.90 -4.25
C VAL A 27 -6.64 -1.93 -5.43
N ALA A 28 -5.45 -1.76 -6.03
CA ALA A 28 -5.27 -0.86 -7.15
C ALA A 28 -6.08 -1.35 -8.37
N ASN A 29 -6.01 -2.64 -8.69
CA ASN A 29 -6.77 -3.23 -9.79
C ASN A 29 -8.28 -3.19 -9.54
N SER A 30 -8.72 -3.43 -8.31
CA SER A 30 -10.14 -3.33 -7.92
C SER A 30 -10.68 -1.92 -8.15
N VAL A 31 -9.99 -0.90 -7.61
CA VAL A 31 -10.45 0.50 -7.72
C VAL A 31 -10.38 0.98 -9.17
N LEU A 32 -9.38 0.55 -9.93
CA LEU A 32 -9.28 0.86 -11.36
C LEU A 32 -10.43 0.24 -12.14
N ALA A 33 -10.81 -1.00 -11.84
CA ALA A 33 -11.93 -1.68 -12.49
C ALA A 33 -13.28 -1.01 -12.15
N GLU A 34 -13.45 -0.52 -10.92
CA GLU A 34 -14.70 0.12 -10.48
C GLU A 34 -14.84 1.57 -10.96
N THR A 35 -13.75 2.34 -10.95
CA THR A 35 -13.81 3.80 -11.16
C THR A 35 -13.16 4.27 -12.45
N GLY A 36 -12.25 3.49 -13.04
CA GLY A 36 -11.44 3.90 -14.18
C GLY A 36 -10.41 5.01 -13.86
N ASP A 37 -10.29 5.45 -12.60
CA ASP A 37 -9.38 6.51 -12.17
C ASP A 37 -8.09 5.93 -11.60
N GLU A 38 -7.02 6.01 -12.39
CA GLU A 38 -5.68 5.53 -12.02
C GLU A 38 -5.14 6.23 -10.77
N GLY A 39 -5.34 7.55 -10.68
CA GLY A 39 -4.86 8.33 -9.54
C GLY A 39 -5.57 7.94 -8.25
N ARG A 40 -6.87 7.66 -8.31
CA ARG A 40 -7.64 7.16 -7.17
C ARG A 40 -7.20 5.76 -6.77
N ALA A 41 -6.95 4.89 -7.73
CA ALA A 41 -6.52 3.52 -7.46
C ALA A 41 -5.17 3.47 -6.73
N VAL A 42 -4.17 4.24 -7.18
CA VAL A 42 -2.87 4.33 -6.50
C VAL A 42 -3.00 4.89 -5.08
N ARG A 43 -3.81 5.94 -4.87
CA ARG A 43 -4.04 6.52 -3.53
C ARG A 43 -4.69 5.50 -2.58
N SER A 44 -5.73 4.80 -3.05
CA SER A 44 -6.41 3.77 -2.27
C SER A 44 -5.49 2.61 -1.90
N ALA A 45 -4.70 2.12 -2.87
CA ALA A 45 -3.76 1.04 -2.64
C ALA A 45 -2.64 1.43 -1.65
N ASN A 46 -2.10 2.65 -1.76
CA ASN A 46 -1.11 3.18 -0.82
C ASN A 46 -1.67 3.32 0.61
N ALA A 47 -2.94 3.71 0.74
CA ALA A 47 -3.62 3.78 2.03
C ALA A 47 -3.82 2.39 2.65
N ALA A 48 -4.24 1.40 1.84
CA ALA A 48 -4.41 0.02 2.27
C ALA A 48 -3.08 -0.58 2.77
N VAL A 49 -2.00 -0.47 2.00
CA VAL A 49 -0.66 -0.91 2.41
C VAL A 49 -0.21 -0.22 3.70
N SER A 50 -0.45 1.09 3.84
CA SER A 50 -0.07 1.82 5.06
C SER A 50 -0.84 1.35 6.30
N LYS A 51 -2.09 0.91 6.14
CA LYS A 51 -2.91 0.35 7.22
C LYS A 51 -2.44 -1.06 7.57
N GLU A 52 -2.24 -1.91 6.57
CA GLU A 52 -1.81 -3.29 6.79
C GLU A 52 -0.41 -3.35 7.37
N ARG A 53 0.53 -2.55 6.87
CA ARG A 53 1.88 -2.43 7.43
C ARG A 53 1.85 -2.07 8.92
N ARG A 54 1.01 -1.11 9.32
CA ARG A 54 0.83 -0.72 10.74
C ARG A 54 0.32 -1.89 11.57
N ARG A 55 -0.67 -2.61 11.06
CA ARG A 55 -1.21 -3.81 11.70
C ARG A 55 -0.13 -4.87 11.87
N TRP A 56 0.60 -5.18 10.80
CA TRP A 56 1.72 -6.12 10.80
C TRP A 56 2.79 -5.76 11.82
N THR A 57 3.19 -4.48 11.91
CA THR A 57 4.11 -4.03 12.96
C THR A 57 3.53 -4.19 14.36
N ASN A 58 2.26 -3.88 14.59
CA ASN A 58 1.66 -3.96 15.93
C ASN A 58 1.41 -5.41 16.40
N GLU A 59 1.07 -6.32 15.49
CA GLU A 59 0.73 -7.71 15.80
C GLU A 59 1.99 -8.62 15.84
N ILE A 60 2.95 -8.41 14.94
CA ILE A 60 4.14 -9.30 14.80
C ILE A 60 5.37 -8.73 15.54
N MET A 61 5.50 -7.40 15.69
CA MET A 61 6.68 -6.75 16.30
C MET A 61 6.29 -5.59 17.24
N PRO A 62 5.72 -5.89 18.43
CA PRO A 62 5.32 -4.84 19.37
C PRO A 62 6.54 -3.99 19.77
N GLY A 63 6.48 -2.68 19.49
CA GLY A 63 7.50 -1.71 19.91
C GLY A 63 8.34 -1.07 18.79
N ARG A 64 8.19 -1.48 17.52
CA ARG A 64 8.84 -0.76 16.41
C ARG A 64 8.06 0.52 16.08
N ASN A 65 8.43 1.61 16.74
CA ASN A 65 7.85 2.94 16.51
C ASN A 65 8.17 3.39 15.07
N ILE A 66 7.29 3.08 14.12
CA ILE A 66 7.32 3.66 12.78
C ILE A 66 6.90 5.12 12.91
N GLY A 67 7.85 5.94 13.34
CA GLY A 67 7.72 7.38 13.39
C GLY A 67 7.11 7.88 12.09
N LYS A 68 6.12 8.76 12.23
CA LYS A 68 5.62 9.63 11.17
C LYS A 68 6.79 10.16 10.36
N ALA A 69 7.13 9.51 9.24
CA ALA A 69 7.77 10.22 8.16
C ALA A 69 6.69 11.16 7.59
N GLY A 70 6.97 12.46 7.68
CA GLY A 70 6.04 13.56 7.56
C GLY A 70 5.03 13.38 6.42
N PHE A 71 3.76 13.47 6.79
CA PHE A 71 2.75 14.06 5.92
C PHE A 71 2.71 15.53 6.32
N ASP A 72 3.71 16.29 5.87
CA ASP A 72 3.80 17.74 6.04
C ASP A 72 3.54 18.37 4.67
N ARG A 73 2.49 19.19 4.65
CA ARG A 73 1.92 20.02 3.57
C ARG A 73 1.12 19.36 2.45
#